data_AF-F6G797-F1
#
_entry.id   AF-F6G797-F1
#
_cell.length_a   1.000
_cell.length_b   1.000
_cell.length_c   1.000
_cell.angle_alpha   90.00
_cell.angle_beta   90.00
_cell.angle_gamma   90.00
#
_symmetry.space_group_name_H-M   'P 1'
#
loop_
_entity.id
_entity.type
_entity.pdbx_description
1 polymer ?
#
loop_
_entity_poly.entity_id
_entity_poly.type
_entity_poly.pdbx_seq_one_letter_code
_entity_poly.pdbx_strand_id
1 'polypeptide(L)'
;MGKQPPKADQNGKMKVRIIEFELEGSDISLQESLKSIAAALSRPAVVAAPRQQQRLDTTRSIAEVIMNNPGDQLEDLADVDAIEQEEEPAVSAPPVPRKPRKPPKMATPSLVDIRFDDERPSFAEFVEQKDPKSDMQKYLCAAFWLKTYKGVNEVSIDHMYTAYKVMGWALPTTPVQPMRELAATRDKRFSKGAEKGHYAINHVGEGFVTTKMGNGQ
;
A
#
# COMPACT_ATOMS: atom_id res chain seq x y z
N MET A 1 43.80 -57.25 21.88
CA MET A 1 43.18 -56.55 23.03
C MET A 1 42.65 -55.21 22.54
N GLY A 2 41.33 -55.11 22.38
CA GLY A 2 40.65 -53.97 21.78
C GLY A 2 40.54 -52.79 22.74
N LYS A 3 40.66 -51.57 22.20
CA LYS A 3 40.27 -50.34 22.87
C LYS A 3 39.04 -49.79 22.15
N GLN A 4 37.91 -49.78 22.86
CA GLN A 4 36.67 -49.10 22.42
C GLN A 4 36.88 -47.58 22.41
N PRO A 5 36.27 -46.84 21.47
CA PRO A 5 36.07 -45.40 21.63
C PRO A 5 34.83 -45.10 22.49
N PRO A 6 34.78 -43.94 23.17
CA PRO A 6 33.68 -43.57 24.06
C PRO A 6 32.41 -43.18 23.29
N LYS A 7 31.25 -43.62 23.79
CA LYS A 7 29.93 -43.20 23.35
C LYS A 7 29.65 -41.78 23.82
N ALA A 8 29.40 -40.86 22.90
CA ALA A 8 28.80 -39.57 23.17
C ALA A 8 27.31 -39.63 22.78
N ASP A 9 26.44 -39.85 23.77
CA ASP A 9 25.00 -39.62 23.66
C ASP A 9 24.68 -38.31 24.40
N GLN A 10 24.55 -37.21 23.65
CA GLN A 10 23.71 -36.09 24.06
C GLN A 10 23.06 -35.49 22.81
N ASN A 11 21.93 -36.11 22.47
CA ASN A 11 21.10 -35.82 21.32
C ASN A 11 20.30 -34.52 21.54
N GLY A 12 20.99 -33.38 21.46
CA GLY A 12 20.37 -32.08 21.24
C GLY A 12 20.20 -31.87 19.74
N LYS A 13 18.96 -31.92 19.22
CA LYS A 13 18.68 -31.62 17.81
C LYS A 13 18.95 -30.13 17.54
N MET A 14 20.20 -29.78 17.27
CA MET A 14 20.61 -28.45 16.83
C MET A 14 20.33 -28.33 15.33
N LYS A 15 19.27 -27.61 14.96
CA LYS A 15 19.02 -27.21 13.57
C LYS A 15 19.80 -25.93 13.29
N VAL A 16 21.04 -26.07 12.82
CA VAL A 16 21.81 -24.95 12.25
C VAL A 16 21.38 -24.81 10.79
N ARG A 17 20.72 -23.69 10.44
CA ARG A 17 20.54 -23.29 9.05
C ARG A 17 21.67 -22.33 8.70
N ILE A 18 22.65 -22.84 7.98
CA ILE A 18 23.66 -22.00 7.32
C ILE A 18 23.01 -21.56 6.01
N ILE A 19 22.76 -20.26 5.88
CA ILE A 19 22.33 -19.67 4.62
C ILE A 19 23.59 -19.09 4.01
N GLU A 20 24.00 -19.64 2.88
CA GLU A 20 25.11 -19.12 2.10
C GLU A 20 24.60 -17.91 1.30
N PHE A 21 25.25 -16.77 1.49
CA PHE A 21 24.92 -15.54 0.78
C PHE A 21 26.17 -15.13 0.01
N GLU A 22 26.05 -15.13 -1.31
CA GLU A 22 27.05 -14.55 -2.20
C GLU A 22 26.60 -13.12 -2.51
N LEU A 23 27.37 -12.13 -2.07
CA LEU A 23 27.09 -10.72 -2.30
C LEU A 23 28.22 -10.15 -3.16
N GLU A 24 27.94 -9.95 -4.45
CA GLU A 24 28.85 -9.28 -5.37
C GLU A 24 28.52 -7.77 -5.38
N GLY A 25 29.45 -6.94 -4.90
CA GLY A 25 29.27 -5.50 -4.83
C GLY A 25 30.55 -4.77 -4.43
N SER A 26 30.63 -3.47 -4.71
CA SER A 26 31.77 -2.64 -4.30
C SER A 26 31.91 -2.59 -2.78
N ASP A 27 33.13 -2.58 -2.25
CA ASP A 27 33.51 -2.68 -0.81
C ASP A 27 32.62 -1.84 0.15
N ILE A 28 32.18 -0.65 -0.28
CA ILE A 28 31.27 0.22 0.49
C ILE A 28 29.89 -0.42 0.73
N SER A 29 29.30 -1.08 -0.27
CA SER A 29 27.99 -1.73 -0.17
C SER A 29 28.04 -2.99 0.71
N LEU A 30 29.19 -3.67 0.74
CA LEU A 30 29.43 -4.82 1.63
C LEU A 30 29.48 -4.38 3.10
N GLN A 31 30.16 -3.28 3.39
CA GLN A 31 30.25 -2.77 4.76
C GLN A 31 28.90 -2.27 5.30
N GLU A 32 28.08 -1.64 4.47
CA GLU A 32 26.73 -1.20 4.87
C GLU A 32 25.77 -2.36 5.12
N SER A 33 25.81 -3.39 4.28
CA SER A 33 24.98 -4.59 4.45
C SER A 33 25.35 -5.37 5.72
N LEU A 34 26.64 -5.54 6.02
CA LEU A 34 27.10 -6.16 7.27
C LEU A 34 26.67 -5.38 8.51
N LYS A 35 26.76 -4.04 8.49
CA LYS A 35 26.30 -3.18 9.60
C LYS A 35 24.80 -3.33 9.84
N SER A 36 24.00 -3.45 8.77
CA SER A 36 22.55 -3.65 8.88
C SER A 36 22.20 -5.01 9.50
N ILE A 37 22.92 -6.07 9.13
CA ILE A 37 22.69 -7.42 9.68
C ILE A 37 23.06 -7.45 11.17
N ALA A 38 24.20 -6.87 11.54
CA ALA A 38 24.63 -6.77 12.94
C ALA A 38 23.63 -5.99 13.81
N ALA A 39 23.05 -4.90 13.27
CA ALA A 39 22.03 -4.11 13.95
C ALA A 39 20.67 -4.83 14.09
N ALA A 40 20.38 -5.80 13.22
CA ALA A 40 19.19 -6.62 13.31
C ALA A 40 19.33 -7.75 14.34
N LEU A 41 20.53 -8.34 14.44
CA LEU A 41 20.84 -9.42 15.39
C LEU A 41 21.04 -8.93 16.83
N SER A 42 21.44 -7.67 17.02
CA SER A 42 21.72 -7.09 18.34
C SER A 42 20.49 -6.62 19.12
N ARG A 43 19.27 -6.77 18.58
CA ARG A 43 18.05 -6.32 19.27
C ARG A 43 17.59 -7.37 20.29
N PRO A 44 17.52 -7.04 21.60
CA PRO A 44 16.90 -7.91 22.59
C PRO A 44 15.41 -8.10 22.28
N ALA A 45 14.93 -9.34 22.39
CA ALA A 45 13.52 -9.66 22.24
C ALA A 45 12.71 -9.03 23.38
N VAL A 46 11.99 -7.95 23.09
CA VAL A 46 11.03 -7.36 24.02
C VAL A 46 9.78 -8.22 24.02
N VAL A 47 9.55 -8.92 25.13
CA VAL A 47 8.35 -9.71 25.41
C VAL A 47 7.16 -8.76 25.45
N ALA A 48 6.21 -8.95 24.53
CA ALA A 48 5.00 -8.15 24.42
C ALA A 48 4.01 -8.50 25.53
N ALA A 49 3.65 -7.52 26.37
CA ALA A 49 2.54 -7.62 27.31
C ALA A 49 1.18 -7.49 26.58
N PRO A 50 0.11 -8.17 27.03
CA PRO A 50 -1.18 -8.17 26.35
C PRO A 50 -1.94 -6.85 26.54
N ARG A 51 -2.40 -6.26 25.43
CA ARG A 51 -3.29 -5.09 25.39
C ARG A 51 -4.73 -5.50 25.71
N GLN A 52 -5.31 -4.89 26.76
CA GLN A 52 -6.75 -4.92 27.02
C GLN A 52 -7.52 -4.18 25.92
N GLN A 53 -8.53 -4.84 25.35
CA GLN A 53 -9.49 -4.23 24.43
C GLN A 53 -10.56 -3.50 25.23
N GLN A 54 -10.67 -2.18 25.08
CA GLN A 54 -11.87 -1.45 25.49
C GLN A 54 -12.89 -1.49 24.36
N ARG A 55 -14.09 -1.98 24.68
CA ARG A 55 -15.30 -1.94 23.86
C ARG A 55 -15.82 -0.50 23.80
N LEU A 56 -16.21 -0.06 22.61
CA LEU A 56 -17.07 1.11 22.38
C LEU A 56 -18.48 0.60 22.06
N ASP A 57 -19.40 0.79 23.01
CA ASP A 57 -20.83 0.62 22.76
C ASP A 57 -21.38 1.89 22.08
N THR A 58 -22.04 1.67 20.94
CA THR A 58 -22.74 2.69 20.15
C THR A 58 -24.23 2.59 20.44
N THR A 59 -24.80 3.60 21.09
CA THR A 59 -26.25 3.82 21.14
C THR A 59 -26.56 5.27 20.78
N ARG A 60 -26.69 5.49 19.47
CA ARG A 60 -27.84 6.12 18.80
C ARG A 60 -28.80 6.93 19.70
N SER A 61 -28.80 8.25 19.54
CA SER A 61 -30.07 8.99 19.46
C SER A 61 -29.89 10.24 18.59
N ILE A 62 -30.42 10.17 17.37
CA ILE A 62 -30.66 11.29 16.46
C ILE A 62 -32.08 11.73 16.76
N ALA A 63 -32.27 12.61 17.74
CA ALA A 63 -33.56 13.22 18.04
C ALA A 63 -33.39 14.42 18.99
N GLU A 64 -32.67 15.47 18.58
CA GLU A 64 -32.81 16.84 19.15
C GLU A 64 -32.01 17.88 18.34
N VAL A 65 -32.08 17.80 17.02
CA VAL A 65 -31.75 18.92 16.13
C VAL A 65 -33.06 19.35 15.52
N ILE A 66 -33.79 20.25 16.15
CA ILE A 66 -34.80 21.16 15.58
C ILE A 66 -35.33 22.05 16.73
N MET A 67 -35.16 23.35 16.52
CA MET A 67 -35.79 24.50 17.19
C MET A 67 -34.95 25.35 18.17
N ASN A 68 -34.76 26.60 17.69
CA ASN A 68 -34.70 27.86 18.42
C ASN A 68 -33.33 28.42 18.81
N ASN A 69 -32.77 29.21 17.90
CA ASN A 69 -32.20 30.52 18.24
C ASN A 69 -32.54 31.50 17.08
N PRO A 70 -33.00 32.73 17.34
CA PRO A 70 -32.04 33.81 17.63
C PRO A 70 -32.55 34.85 18.66
N GLY A 71 -31.65 35.37 19.50
CA GLY A 71 -31.88 36.61 20.25
C GLY A 71 -30.88 36.88 21.37
N ASP A 72 -30.01 37.87 21.14
CA ASP A 72 -29.34 38.80 22.08
C ASP A 72 -29.28 38.49 23.59
N GLN A 73 -28.05 38.50 24.16
CA GLN A 73 -27.66 39.52 25.17
C GLN A 73 -26.19 39.44 25.63
N LEU A 74 -25.70 40.62 26.00
CA LEU A 74 -24.37 41.08 26.38
C LEU A 74 -24.20 41.04 27.93
N GLU A 75 -22.93 41.10 28.40
CA GLU A 75 -22.47 41.42 29.78
C GLU A 75 -22.64 40.26 30.81
N ASP A 76 -21.82 40.03 31.85
CA ASP A 76 -20.96 40.88 32.69
C ASP A 76 -19.99 39.99 33.52
N LEU A 77 -19.02 40.64 34.15
CA LEU A 77 -17.86 40.19 34.93
C LEU A 77 -18.15 39.54 36.31
N ALA A 78 -17.28 38.62 36.74
CA ALA A 78 -16.83 38.33 38.12
C ALA A 78 -15.79 37.18 38.02
N ASP A 79 -14.48 37.35 38.21
CA ASP A 79 -13.67 37.64 39.42
C ASP A 79 -13.86 36.66 40.61
N VAL A 80 -12.71 36.32 41.23
CA VAL A 80 -12.38 35.36 42.31
C VAL A 80 -12.54 33.84 42.01
N ASP A 81 -11.58 32.95 42.28
CA ASP A 81 -10.67 32.89 43.42
C ASP A 81 -9.35 32.13 43.10
N ALA A 82 -8.36 32.38 43.96
CA ALA A 82 -6.95 32.04 43.84
C ALA A 82 -6.65 30.58 44.19
N ILE A 83 -5.72 29.95 43.44
CA ILE A 83 -4.90 28.84 43.95
C ILE A 83 -3.48 29.03 43.43
N GLU A 84 -2.62 29.52 44.32
CA GLU A 84 -1.17 29.54 44.19
C GLU A 84 -0.63 28.27 44.87
N GLN A 85 -0.05 27.37 44.09
CA GLN A 85 0.97 26.44 44.58
C GLN A 85 1.93 26.12 43.43
N GLU A 86 3.10 26.73 43.52
CA GLU A 86 4.28 26.48 42.70
C GLU A 86 4.85 25.08 42.99
N GLU A 87 5.07 24.30 41.93
CA GLU A 87 6.19 23.37 41.81
C GLU A 87 6.53 23.21 40.31
N GLU A 88 7.54 23.96 39.84
CA GLU A 88 8.22 23.78 38.55
C GLU A 88 9.35 22.72 38.65
N PRO A 89 9.92 22.19 37.55
CA PRO A 89 9.32 21.86 36.27
C PRO A 89 9.81 20.47 35.76
N ALA A 90 8.91 19.68 35.16
CA ALA A 90 9.28 18.71 34.14
C ALA A 90 8.41 18.96 32.92
N VAL A 91 8.90 19.85 32.06
CA VAL A 91 8.27 20.29 30.81
C VAL A 91 7.91 19.10 29.91
N SER A 92 6.69 18.61 30.08
CA SER A 92 5.99 17.79 29.09
C SER A 92 5.61 18.71 27.94
N ALA A 93 6.45 18.72 26.90
CA ALA A 93 6.17 19.49 25.69
C ALA A 93 4.82 19.06 25.09
N PRO A 94 3.90 19.99 24.79
CA PRO A 94 2.63 19.65 24.19
C PRO A 94 2.83 19.05 22.78
N PRO A 95 1.95 18.14 22.33
CA PRO A 95 2.06 17.52 21.02
C PRO A 95 1.95 18.60 19.94
N VAL A 96 3.06 18.82 19.22
CA VAL A 96 3.12 19.79 18.12
C VAL A 96 2.07 19.40 17.07
N PRO A 97 1.12 20.29 16.73
CA PRO A 97 0.11 20.00 15.72
C PRO A 97 0.79 19.73 14.38
N ARG A 98 0.56 18.54 13.83
CA ARG A 98 1.10 18.15 12.52
C ARG A 98 0.49 19.06 11.47
N LYS A 99 1.32 19.93 10.88
CA LYS A 99 0.92 20.79 9.76
C LYS A 99 0.27 19.94 8.66
N PRO A 100 -0.87 20.37 8.09
CA PRO A 100 -1.50 19.65 6.99
C PRO A 100 -0.51 19.52 5.84
N ARG A 101 -0.21 18.27 5.44
CA ARG A 101 0.69 18.02 4.30
C ARG A 101 0.01 18.60 3.07
N LYS A 102 0.71 19.52 2.39
CA LYS A 102 0.28 19.99 1.07
C LYS A 102 0.04 18.77 0.18
N PRO A 103 -1.08 18.72 -0.57
CA PRO A 103 -1.33 17.63 -1.48
C PRO A 103 -0.15 17.53 -2.46
N PRO A 104 0.40 16.33 -2.70
CA PRO A 104 1.48 16.17 -3.65
C PRO A 104 1.01 16.67 -5.02
N LYS A 105 1.84 17.46 -5.69
CA LYS A 105 1.59 17.87 -7.08
C LYS A 105 1.49 16.59 -7.90
N MET A 106 0.32 16.32 -8.47
CA MET A 106 0.13 15.17 -9.35
C MET A 106 0.95 15.43 -10.62
N ALA A 107 1.88 14.53 -10.92
CA ALA A 107 2.60 14.56 -12.18
C ALA A 107 1.57 14.42 -13.32
N THR A 108 1.66 15.29 -14.32
CA THR A 108 0.83 15.18 -15.51
C THR A 108 1.29 13.94 -16.27
N PRO A 109 0.42 12.93 -16.46
CA PRO A 109 0.79 11.73 -17.18
C PRO A 109 1.17 12.09 -18.62
N SER A 110 2.22 11.44 -19.12
CA SER A 110 2.67 11.62 -20.50
C SER A 110 1.91 10.67 -21.43
N LEU A 111 1.73 11.06 -22.70
CA LEU A 111 1.23 10.15 -23.72
C LEU A 111 2.38 9.24 -24.14
N VAL A 112 2.18 7.93 -24.01
CA VAL A 112 3.15 6.94 -24.49
C VAL A 112 2.88 6.67 -25.96
N ASP A 113 3.93 6.52 -26.77
CA ASP A 113 3.84 6.16 -28.19
C ASP A 113 3.50 4.66 -28.36
N ILE A 114 2.31 4.28 -27.91
CA ILE A 114 1.74 2.95 -28.07
C ILE A 114 0.48 3.08 -28.91
N ARG A 115 0.43 2.32 -30.00
CA ARG A 115 -0.76 2.19 -30.84
C ARG A 115 -1.65 1.10 -30.26
N PHE A 116 -2.95 1.34 -30.23
CA PHE A 116 -3.94 0.43 -29.65
C PHE A 116 -4.82 -0.26 -30.72
N ASP A 117 -4.57 0.05 -31.99
CA ASP A 117 -5.39 -0.35 -33.16
C ASP A 117 -4.63 -1.24 -34.16
N ASP A 118 -3.36 -1.52 -33.91
CA ASP A 118 -2.45 -2.22 -34.82
C ASP A 118 -2.43 -3.75 -34.61
N GLU A 119 -3.05 -4.25 -33.53
CA GLU A 119 -3.17 -5.68 -33.24
C GLU A 119 -4.62 -6.17 -33.23
N ARG A 120 -4.79 -7.49 -33.33
CA ARG A 120 -6.10 -8.16 -33.37
C ARG A 120 -6.25 -9.11 -32.18
N PRO A 121 -7.32 -8.97 -31.38
CA PRO A 121 -8.32 -7.89 -31.38
C PRO A 121 -7.70 -6.53 -31.07
N SER A 122 -8.26 -5.47 -31.66
CA SER A 122 -7.93 -4.10 -31.27
C SER A 122 -8.30 -3.89 -29.80
N PHE A 123 -7.68 -2.91 -29.15
CA PHE A 123 -7.97 -2.65 -27.75
C PHE A 123 -9.45 -2.32 -27.52
N ALA A 124 -10.06 -1.56 -28.43
CA ALA A 124 -11.48 -1.23 -28.37
C ALA A 124 -12.38 -2.47 -28.45
N GLU A 125 -12.12 -3.36 -29.44
CA GLU A 125 -12.86 -4.63 -29.60
C GLU A 125 -12.73 -5.51 -28.34
N PHE A 126 -11.51 -5.59 -27.79
CA PHE A 126 -11.25 -6.37 -26.58
C PHE A 126 -12.01 -5.82 -25.37
N VAL A 127 -11.98 -4.49 -25.19
CA VAL A 127 -12.67 -3.81 -24.10
C VAL A 127 -14.18 -3.95 -24.22
N GLU A 128 -14.73 -3.83 -25.42
CA GLU A 128 -16.16 -4.03 -25.68
C GLU A 128 -16.60 -5.46 -25.33
N GLN A 129 -15.79 -6.46 -25.69
CA GLN A 129 -16.05 -7.86 -25.32
C GLN A 129 -16.03 -8.07 -23.80
N LYS A 130 -15.17 -7.34 -23.08
CA LYS A 130 -14.97 -7.52 -21.63
C LYS A 130 -15.89 -6.66 -20.75
N ASP A 131 -16.50 -5.62 -21.29
CA ASP A 131 -17.44 -4.70 -20.61
C ASP A 131 -16.98 -4.29 -19.19
N PRO A 132 -15.83 -3.60 -19.05
CA PRO A 132 -15.31 -3.21 -17.74
C PRO A 132 -16.17 -2.11 -17.10
N LYS A 133 -16.76 -2.43 -15.93
CA LYS A 133 -17.73 -1.57 -15.23
C LYS A 133 -17.10 -0.59 -14.25
N SER A 134 -15.91 -0.90 -13.73
CA SER A 134 -15.21 -0.04 -12.77
C SER A 134 -13.81 0.33 -13.25
N ASP A 135 -13.24 1.41 -12.72
CA ASP A 135 -11.91 1.86 -13.13
C ASP A 135 -10.83 0.80 -12.85
N MET A 136 -10.94 0.05 -11.75
CA MET A 136 -10.07 -1.11 -11.50
C MET A 136 -10.17 -2.16 -12.62
N GLN A 137 -11.38 -2.40 -13.14
CA GLN A 137 -11.57 -3.35 -14.22
C GLN A 137 -11.01 -2.84 -15.55
N LYS A 138 -11.16 -1.54 -15.84
CA LYS A 138 -10.56 -0.89 -17.00
C LYS A 138 -9.03 -0.99 -16.96
N TYR A 139 -8.42 -0.76 -15.79
CA TYR A 139 -6.97 -0.90 -15.59
C TYR A 139 -6.49 -2.35 -15.80
N LEU A 140 -7.26 -3.32 -15.32
CA LEU A 140 -6.98 -4.74 -15.57
C LEU A 140 -7.05 -5.09 -17.06
N CYS A 141 -8.08 -4.61 -17.77
CA CYS A 141 -8.21 -4.83 -19.21
C CYS A 141 -7.05 -4.21 -20.00
N ALA A 142 -6.70 -2.95 -19.69
CA ALA A 142 -5.58 -2.27 -20.32
C ALA A 142 -4.26 -3.00 -20.08
N ALA A 143 -3.97 -3.38 -18.83
CA ALA A 143 -2.74 -4.08 -18.49
C ALA A 143 -2.66 -5.47 -19.14
N PHE A 144 -3.78 -6.20 -19.17
CA PHE A 144 -3.85 -7.50 -19.83
C PHE A 144 -3.60 -7.38 -21.32
N TRP A 145 -4.30 -6.48 -22.01
CA TRP A 145 -4.16 -6.32 -23.45
C TRP A 145 -2.73 -5.89 -23.83
N LEU A 146 -2.17 -4.90 -23.12
CA LEU A 146 -0.78 -4.46 -23.31
C LEU A 146 0.23 -5.59 -23.11
N LYS A 147 0.01 -6.47 -22.14
CA LYS A 147 0.90 -7.62 -21.92
C LYS A 147 0.77 -8.67 -23.02
N THR A 148 -0.46 -9.03 -23.37
CA THR A 148 -0.74 -10.14 -24.30
C THR A 148 -0.41 -9.82 -25.75
N TYR A 149 -0.72 -8.59 -26.17
CA TYR A 149 -0.61 -8.17 -27.56
C TYR A 149 0.70 -7.38 -27.76
N LYS A 150 0.95 -6.36 -26.94
CA LYS A 150 2.14 -5.51 -27.06
C LYS A 150 3.42 -6.03 -26.40
N GLY A 151 3.35 -7.14 -25.65
CA GLY A 151 4.49 -7.63 -24.87
C GLY A 151 4.95 -6.69 -23.74
N VAL A 152 4.11 -5.72 -23.35
CA VAL A 152 4.41 -4.76 -22.29
C VAL A 152 4.08 -5.40 -20.94
N ASN A 153 5.11 -5.96 -20.30
CA ASN A 153 4.97 -6.68 -19.03
C ASN A 153 4.72 -5.75 -17.83
N GLU A 154 5.30 -4.55 -17.87
CA GLU A 154 5.16 -3.55 -16.83
C GLU A 154 4.44 -2.32 -17.38
N VAL A 155 3.37 -1.93 -16.70
CA VAL A 155 2.55 -0.79 -17.05
C VAL A 155 2.73 0.32 -16.02
N SER A 156 2.91 1.53 -16.52
CA SER A 156 2.97 2.77 -15.74
C SER A 156 1.65 3.53 -15.82
N ILE A 157 1.59 4.68 -15.15
CA ILE A 157 0.40 5.54 -15.24
C ILE A 157 0.20 6.12 -16.64
N ASP A 158 1.29 6.34 -17.38
CA ASP A 158 1.26 6.92 -18.72
C ASP A 158 0.61 5.94 -19.71
N HIS A 159 0.86 4.63 -19.55
CA HIS A 159 0.19 3.58 -20.31
C HIS A 159 -1.32 3.60 -20.08
N MET A 160 -1.73 3.70 -18.81
CA MET A 160 -3.15 3.74 -18.43
C MET A 160 -3.81 5.01 -18.94
N TYR A 161 -3.13 6.15 -18.84
CA TYR A 161 -3.62 7.42 -19.37
C TYR A 161 -3.86 7.36 -20.87
N THR A 162 -2.90 6.79 -21.61
CA THR A 162 -3.01 6.62 -23.07
C THR A 162 -4.18 5.70 -23.42
N ALA A 163 -4.32 4.56 -22.74
CA ALA A 163 -5.45 3.65 -22.92
C ALA A 163 -6.81 4.31 -22.65
N TYR A 164 -6.91 5.10 -21.58
CA TYR A 164 -8.13 5.87 -21.26
C TYR A 164 -8.44 6.91 -22.33
N LYS A 165 -7.42 7.56 -22.88
CA LYS A 165 -7.58 8.56 -23.92
C LYS A 165 -8.10 7.95 -25.22
N VAL A 166 -7.58 6.79 -25.60
CA VAL A 166 -8.04 6.02 -26.78
C VAL A 166 -9.51 5.62 -26.63
N MET A 167 -9.91 5.15 -25.45
CA MET A 167 -11.30 4.73 -25.19
C MET A 167 -12.28 5.88 -24.91
N GLY A 168 -11.80 7.13 -24.83
CA GLY A 168 -12.64 8.27 -24.47
C GLY A 168 -13.18 8.22 -23.04
N TRP A 169 -12.51 7.51 -22.13
CA TRP A 169 -12.95 7.37 -20.74
C TRP A 169 -12.53 8.55 -19.86
N ALA A 170 -13.37 8.86 -18.88
CA ALA A 170 -13.00 9.80 -17.82
C ALA A 170 -11.93 9.18 -16.92
N LEU A 171 -10.85 9.93 -16.68
CA LEU A 171 -9.80 9.52 -15.74
C LEU A 171 -10.27 9.67 -14.29
N PRO A 172 -9.90 8.73 -13.41
CA PRO A 172 -10.22 8.85 -12.00
C PRO A 172 -9.43 10.02 -11.36
N THR A 173 -9.98 10.61 -10.31
CA THR A 173 -9.40 11.76 -9.59
C THR A 173 -7.94 11.55 -9.19
N THR A 174 -7.60 10.30 -8.81
CA THR A 174 -6.22 9.89 -8.51
C THR A 174 -5.84 8.74 -9.44
N PRO A 175 -5.18 9.02 -10.58
CA PRO A 175 -4.89 8.00 -11.60
C PRO A 175 -4.03 6.83 -11.10
N VAL A 176 -3.16 7.05 -10.12
CA VAL A 176 -2.28 6.00 -9.57
C VAL A 176 -3.01 5.10 -8.57
N GLN A 177 -4.16 5.55 -8.04
CA GLN A 177 -4.85 4.86 -6.94
C GLN A 177 -5.38 3.47 -7.36
N PRO A 178 -6.05 3.28 -8.51
CA PRO A 178 -6.50 1.95 -8.95
C PRO A 178 -5.36 0.93 -9.04
N MET A 179 -4.16 1.34 -9.48
CA MET A 179 -2.99 0.45 -9.56
C MET A 179 -2.52 0.01 -8.16
N ARG A 180 -2.51 0.94 -7.21
CA ARG A 180 -2.16 0.65 -5.80
C ARG A 180 -3.18 -0.28 -5.16
N GLU A 181 -4.47 -0.04 -5.40
CA GLU A 181 -5.55 -0.87 -4.89
C GLU A 181 -5.49 -2.28 -5.49
N LEU A 182 -5.31 -2.42 -6.80
CA LEU A 182 -5.13 -3.72 -7.46
C LEU A 182 -3.94 -4.50 -6.89
N ALA A 183 -2.84 -3.82 -6.55
CA ALA A 183 -1.69 -4.44 -5.91
C ALA A 183 -1.91 -4.77 -4.42
N ALA A 184 -2.83 -4.05 -3.75
CA ALA A 184 -3.18 -4.24 -2.34
C ALA A 184 -4.40 -5.15 -2.12
N THR A 185 -5.13 -5.52 -3.19
CA THR A 185 -6.24 -6.47 -3.10
C THR A 185 -5.79 -7.77 -2.44
N ARG A 186 -6.72 -8.48 -1.78
CA ARG A 186 -6.42 -9.77 -1.14
C ARG A 186 -5.78 -10.76 -2.11
N ASP A 187 -6.24 -10.75 -3.35
CA ASP A 187 -5.76 -11.64 -4.41
C ASP A 187 -4.55 -11.06 -5.17
N LYS A 188 -4.11 -9.84 -4.81
CA LYS A 188 -2.95 -9.11 -5.35
C LYS A 188 -2.87 -9.18 -6.86
N ARG A 189 -3.93 -8.77 -7.57
CA ARG A 189 -4.03 -8.94 -9.03
C ARG A 189 -2.91 -8.23 -9.80
N PHE A 190 -2.30 -7.21 -9.20
CA PHE A 190 -1.07 -6.59 -9.68
C PHE A 190 0.10 -6.88 -8.74
N SER A 191 1.30 -7.02 -9.31
CA SER A 191 2.57 -6.93 -8.60
C SER A 191 3.24 -5.57 -8.85
N LYS A 192 4.11 -5.15 -7.95
CA LYS A 192 4.97 -3.99 -8.19
C LYS A 192 6.00 -4.36 -9.27
N GLY A 193 6.23 -3.45 -10.21
CA GLY A 193 7.28 -3.59 -11.22
C GLY A 193 8.66 -3.28 -10.68
N ALA A 194 9.66 -3.38 -11.54
CA ALA A 194 11.05 -3.05 -11.26
C ALA A 194 11.21 -1.58 -10.87
N GLU A 195 10.49 -0.70 -11.59
CA GLU A 195 10.55 0.74 -11.35
C GLU A 195 9.42 1.25 -10.46
N LYS A 196 9.71 2.35 -9.76
CA LYS A 196 8.71 3.01 -8.90
C LYS A 196 7.57 3.56 -9.75
N GLY A 197 6.36 3.08 -9.49
CA GLY A 197 5.15 3.49 -10.21
C GLY A 197 4.81 2.60 -11.40
N HIS A 198 5.64 1.59 -11.67
CA HIS A 198 5.34 0.52 -12.60
C HIS A 198 4.72 -0.66 -11.86
N TYR A 199 3.81 -1.34 -12.54
CA TYR A 199 3.08 -2.49 -12.03
C TYR A 199 2.97 -3.54 -13.12
N ALA A 200 2.93 -4.80 -12.76
CA ALA A 200 2.71 -5.90 -13.70
C ALA A 200 1.43 -6.64 -13.32
N ILE A 201 0.64 -7.01 -14.34
CA ILE A 201 -0.49 -7.91 -14.13
C ILE A 201 0.05 -9.34 -13.93
N ASN A 202 -0.45 -10.02 -12.90
CA ASN A 202 -0.08 -11.40 -12.61
C ASN A 202 -1.13 -12.39 -13.12
N HIS A 203 -0.83 -13.68 -12.99
CA HIS A 203 -1.73 -14.77 -13.41
C HIS A 203 -3.13 -14.70 -12.76
N VAL A 204 -3.26 -14.15 -11.55
CA VAL A 204 -4.57 -13.97 -10.89
C VAL A 204 -5.36 -12.84 -11.55
N GLY A 205 -4.71 -11.72 -11.85
CA GLY A 205 -5.29 -10.62 -12.61
C GLY A 205 -5.69 -11.04 -14.02
N GLU A 206 -4.82 -11.77 -14.70
CA GLU A 206 -5.09 -12.35 -16.03
C GLU A 206 -6.29 -13.29 -15.97
N GLY A 207 -6.31 -14.22 -15.02
CA GLY A 207 -7.42 -15.13 -14.79
C GLY A 207 -8.74 -14.38 -14.53
N PHE A 208 -8.69 -13.26 -13.80
CA PHE A 208 -9.87 -12.44 -13.57
C PHE A 208 -10.40 -11.80 -14.88
N VAL A 209 -9.51 -11.29 -15.74
CA VAL A 209 -9.91 -10.72 -17.03
C VAL A 209 -10.46 -11.79 -17.98
N THR A 210 -9.88 -12.99 -17.99
CA THR A 210 -10.33 -14.06 -18.88
C THR A 210 -11.63 -14.71 -18.42
N THR A 211 -11.79 -14.98 -17.12
CA THR A 211 -12.91 -15.80 -16.59
C THR A 211 -14.04 -15.00 -15.93
N LYS A 212 -13.75 -13.82 -15.36
CA LYS A 212 -14.73 -13.03 -14.59
C LYS A 212 -15.18 -11.77 -15.32
N MET A 213 -14.49 -11.37 -16.39
CA MET A 213 -14.86 -10.23 -17.22
C MET A 213 -15.33 -10.68 -18.60
N GLY A 214 -16.30 -9.94 -19.14
CA GLY A 214 -16.99 -10.26 -20.38
C GLY A 214 -18.06 -11.34 -20.21
N ASN A 215 -18.77 -11.59 -21.31
CA ASN A 215 -19.75 -12.68 -21.39
C ASN A 215 -19.00 -14.01 -21.17
N GLY A 216 -19.15 -14.56 -19.97
CA GLY A 216 -18.46 -15.78 -19.56
C GLY A 216 -18.70 -16.91 -20.56
N GLN A 217 -17.61 -17.62 -20.89
CA GLN A 217 -17.72 -19.01 -21.31
C GLN A 217 -17.84 -19.90 -20.09
#